data_AF-A0A2V8L6P5-F1
#
_entry.id   AF-A0A2V8L6P5-F1
#
_cell.length_a   1.000
_cell.length_b   1.000
_cell.length_c   1.000
_cell.angle_alpha   90.00
_cell.angle_beta   90.00
_cell.angle_gamma   90.00
#
_symmetry.space_group_name_H-M   'P 1'
#
loop_
_entity.id
_entity.type
_entity.pdbx_description
1 polymer ?
#
loop_
_entity_poly.entity_id
_entity_poly.type
_entity_poly.pdbx_seq_one_letter_code
_entity_poly.pdbx_strand_id
1 'polypeptide(L)'
;MVPGSRTTRIATNVNSANATFSAPQVTGSTTLRFKLTVSDGSLSADAFVNVTVTPAVTISPTTMLFAQFANGSGITSDVVLTNPSASIATGAIELFNRGGTKWQVFK
;
A
#
# COMPACT_ATOMS: atom_id res chain seq x y z
N MET A 1 0.42 -24.24 1.40
CA MET A 1 0.99 -22.90 1.17
C MET A 1 1.04 -22.69 -0.34
N VAL A 2 0.08 -21.99 -0.93
CA VAL A 2 0.09 -21.65 -2.36
C VAL A 2 0.53 -20.19 -2.46
N PRO A 3 1.71 -19.87 -2.99
CA PRO A 3 2.16 -18.49 -3.12
C PRO A 3 1.30 -17.74 -4.15
N GLY A 4 0.68 -16.65 -3.69
CA GLY A 4 0.26 -15.47 -4.46
C GLY A 4 -0.39 -15.70 -5.82
N SER A 5 -1.71 -15.57 -5.87
CA SER A 5 -2.49 -15.44 -7.11
C SER A 5 -1.84 -14.43 -8.06
N ARG A 6 -1.23 -14.89 -9.16
CA ARG A 6 -0.61 -14.07 -10.21
C ARG A 6 -1.67 -13.49 -11.15
N THR A 7 -2.73 -12.91 -10.61
CA THR A 7 -3.82 -12.36 -11.43
C THR A 7 -3.41 -10.99 -11.94
N THR A 8 -2.56 -10.95 -12.97
CA THR A 8 -2.43 -9.77 -13.81
C THR A 8 -3.79 -9.60 -14.51
N ARG A 9 -4.57 -8.58 -14.12
CA ARG A 9 -5.77 -8.25 -14.89
C ARG A 9 -5.31 -7.67 -16.23
N ILE A 10 -5.68 -8.33 -17.32
CA ILE A 10 -5.33 -7.93 -18.68
C ILE A 10 -5.84 -6.50 -18.93
N ALA A 11 -5.07 -5.75 -19.72
CA ALA A 11 -5.42 -4.40 -20.11
C ALA A 11 -6.83 -4.37 -20.75
N THR A 12 -7.62 -3.37 -20.37
CA THR A 12 -8.95 -3.11 -20.94
C THR A 12 -8.88 -2.00 -21.98
N ASN A 13 -9.79 -2.01 -22.96
CA ASN A 13 -9.83 -1.04 -24.06
C ASN A 13 -8.55 -1.04 -24.93
N VAL A 14 -7.94 -2.21 -25.14
CA VAL A 14 -6.65 -2.36 -25.84
C VAL A 14 -6.66 -1.96 -27.32
N ASN A 15 -7.85 -1.80 -27.92
CA ASN A 15 -8.03 -1.34 -29.30
C ASN A 15 -8.52 0.13 -29.36
N SER A 16 -8.64 0.79 -28.21
CA SER A 16 -8.99 2.20 -28.13
C SER A 16 -7.73 3.05 -28.03
N ALA A 17 -7.84 4.34 -28.36
CA ALA A 17 -6.74 5.30 -28.15
C ALA A 17 -6.26 5.35 -26.69
N ASN A 18 -7.14 4.99 -25.73
CA ASN A 18 -6.84 4.92 -24.31
C ASN A 18 -6.97 3.48 -23.81
N ALA A 19 -5.83 2.82 -23.57
CA ALA A 19 -5.77 1.53 -22.90
C ALA A 19 -5.51 1.72 -21.39
N THR A 20 -6.10 0.87 -20.56
CA THR A 20 -5.89 0.89 -19.11
C THR A 20 -5.42 -0.47 -18.62
N PHE A 21 -4.58 -0.49 -17.59
CA PHE A 21 -4.15 -1.71 -16.92
C PHE A 21 -4.24 -1.52 -15.41
N SER A 22 -4.35 -2.63 -14.67
CA SER A 22 -4.17 -2.60 -13.22
C SER A 22 -2.84 -3.22 -12.87
N ALA A 23 -2.01 -2.46 -12.15
CA ALA A 23 -0.70 -2.92 -11.73
C ALA A 23 -0.83 -4.17 -10.84
N PRO A 24 -0.02 -5.23 -11.08
CA PRO A 24 -0.01 -6.40 -10.22
C PRO A 24 0.62 -6.05 -8.87
N GLN A 25 0.37 -6.89 -7.87
CA GLN A 25 1.19 -6.88 -6.65
C GLN A 25 2.59 -7.39 -6.97
N VAL A 26 3.60 -6.65 -6.54
CA VAL A 26 5.01 -6.97 -6.74
C VAL A 26 5.76 -6.91 -5.42
N THR A 27 6.72 -7.82 -5.22
CA THR A 27 7.59 -7.85 -4.03
C THR A 27 8.89 -7.09 -4.23
N GLY A 28 9.21 -6.70 -5.47
CA GLY A 28 10.34 -5.87 -5.86
C GLY A 28 9.98 -4.94 -7.02
N SER A 29 10.81 -3.92 -7.26
CA SER A 29 10.64 -3.03 -8.42
C SER A 29 10.63 -3.85 -9.71
N THR A 30 9.55 -3.75 -10.46
CA THR A 30 9.29 -4.59 -11.65
C THR A 30 8.94 -3.69 -12.83
N THR A 31 9.68 -3.81 -13.92
CA THR A 31 9.36 -3.07 -15.16
C THR A 31 8.46 -3.90 -16.05
N LEU A 32 7.27 -3.37 -16.36
CA LEU A 32 6.34 -3.91 -17.34
C LEU A 32 6.55 -3.20 -18.68
N ARG A 33 6.69 -3.96 -19.77
CA ARG A 33 6.84 -3.41 -21.11
C ARG A 33 5.59 -3.66 -21.93
N PHE A 34 4.99 -2.59 -22.43
CA PHE A 34 3.84 -2.61 -23.32
C PHE A 34 4.29 -2.29 -24.75
N LYS A 35 3.72 -3.00 -25.72
CA LYS A 35 3.90 -2.75 -27.14
C LYS A 35 2.60 -2.16 -27.70
N LEU A 36 2.70 -0.99 -28.31
CA LEU A 36 1.64 -0.40 -29.12
C LEU A 36 1.93 -0.71 -30.58
N THR A 37 0.94 -1.29 -31.28
CA THR A 37 0.99 -1.47 -32.73
C THR A 37 -0.12 -0.63 -33.35
N VAL A 38 0.23 0.22 -34.31
CA VAL A 38 -0.72 0.98 -35.12
C VAL A 38 -0.63 0.52 -36.57
N SER A 39 -1.76 0.46 -37.27
CA SER A 39 -1.82 0.07 -38.68
C SER A 39 -2.86 0.90 -39.41
N ASP A 40 -2.56 1.22 -40.67
CA ASP A 40 -3.50 1.85 -41.62
C ASP A 40 -4.17 0.82 -42.55
N GLY A 41 -3.98 -0.48 -42.30
CA GLY A 41 -4.47 -1.57 -43.14
C GLY A 41 -3.50 -2.00 -44.25
N SER A 42 -2.41 -1.27 -44.48
CA SER A 42 -1.36 -1.63 -45.43
C SER A 42 0.01 -1.75 -44.76
N LEU A 43 0.34 -0.81 -43.88
CA LEU A 43 1.56 -0.75 -43.10
C LEU A 43 1.24 -0.83 -41.61
N SER A 44 2.26 -1.21 -40.84
CA SER A 44 2.19 -1.25 -39.37
C SER A 44 3.44 -0.66 -38.76
N ALA A 45 3.28 0.03 -37.64
CA ALA A 45 4.37 0.58 -36.85
C ALA A 45 4.21 0.20 -35.38
N ASP A 46 5.34 0.01 -34.71
CA ASP A 46 5.41 -0.42 -33.32
C ASP A 46 6.09 0.63 -32.44
N ALA A 47 5.58 0.80 -31.21
CA ALA A 47 6.19 1.59 -30.16
C ALA A 47 6.17 0.83 -28.83
N PHE A 48 7.09 1.16 -27.93
CA PHE A 48 7.19 0.53 -26.61
C PHE A 48 7.07 1.54 -25.48
N VAL A 49 6.38 1.14 -24.42
CA VAL A 49 6.26 1.91 -23.17
C VAL A 49 6.72 1.02 -22.02
N ASN A 50 7.66 1.52 -21.21
CA ASN A 50 8.09 0.87 -19.99
C ASN A 50 7.42 1.53 -18.79
N VAL A 51 6.79 0.73 -17.94
CA VAL A 51 6.16 1.17 -16.70
C VAL A 51 6.82 0.44 -15.54
N THR A 52 7.45 1.19 -14.64
CA THR A 52 8.04 0.62 -13.42
C THR A 52 6.99 0.58 -12.32
N VAL A 53 6.63 -0.63 -11.88
CA VAL A 53 5.76 -0.88 -10.73
C VAL A 53 6.64 -1.13 -9.52
N THR A 54 6.49 -0.30 -8.50
CA THR A 54 7.18 -0.49 -7.22
C THR A 54 6.30 -1.26 -6.25
N PRO A 55 6.89 -2.02 -5.29
CA PRO A 55 6.14 -2.69 -4.25
C PRO A 55 5.27 -1.72 -3.47
N ALA A 56 4.09 -2.18 -3.03
CA ALA A 56 3.32 -1.45 -2.05
C ALA A 56 4.11 -1.34 -0.74
N VAL A 57 4.09 -0.17 -0.11
CA VAL A 57 4.69 0.03 1.21
C VAL A 57 3.90 -0.81 2.21
N THR A 58 4.50 -1.88 2.70
CA THR A 58 3.93 -2.64 3.81
C THR A 58 4.38 -1.98 5.10
N ILE A 59 3.48 -1.22 5.72
CA ILE A 59 3.67 -0.76 7.10
C ILE A 59 3.39 -1.93 8.04
N SER A 60 4.44 -2.58 8.52
CA SER A 60 4.31 -3.54 9.63
C SER A 60 3.87 -2.77 10.87
N PRO A 61 2.88 -3.28 11.62
CA PRO A 61 2.49 -2.65 12.89
C PRO A 61 3.71 -2.62 13.80
N THR A 62 4.16 -1.42 14.14
CA THR A 62 5.26 -1.22 15.08
C THR A 62 4.63 -0.91 16.43
N THR A 63 4.83 -1.78 17.41
CA THR A 63 4.42 -1.51 18.79
C THR A 63 5.36 -0.46 19.38
N MET A 64 4.86 0.74 19.64
CA MET A 64 5.58 1.74 20.41
C MET A 64 5.27 1.55 21.90
N LEU A 65 6.30 1.31 22.71
CA LEU A 65 6.19 1.25 24.16
C LEU A 65 6.70 2.58 24.74
N PHE A 66 5.82 3.31 25.41
CA PHE A 66 6.21 4.47 26.23
C PHE A 66 6.10 4.07 27.70
N ALA A 67 7.08 4.48 28.51
CA ALA A 67 7.02 4.31 29.94
C ALA A 67 5.94 5.25 30.51
N GLN A 68 4.88 4.70 31.09
CA GLN A 68 3.98 5.44 31.96
C GLN A 68 4.75 5.81 33.24
N PHE A 69 5.08 7.09 33.42
CA PHE A 69 5.79 7.57 34.62
C PHE A 69 4.88 7.98 35.78
N ALA A 70 3.57 7.80 35.67
CA ALA A 70 2.62 8.15 36.73
C ALA A 70 1.66 7.01 37.04
N ASN A 71 1.95 6.24 38.09
CA ASN A 71 0.95 5.33 38.68
C ASN A 71 0.49 5.91 40.01
N GLY A 72 -0.70 6.52 40.03
CA GLY A 72 -1.44 6.80 41.27
C GLY A 72 -1.08 8.07 42.06
N SER A 73 -0.23 8.97 41.55
CA SER A 73 0.11 10.23 42.25
C SER A 73 -0.68 11.47 41.81
N GLY A 74 -1.80 11.31 41.09
CA GLY A 74 -2.58 12.44 40.54
C GLY A 74 -1.94 13.16 39.35
N ILE A 75 -0.92 12.55 38.74
CA ILE A 75 -0.23 13.08 37.55
C ILE A 75 -0.86 12.48 36.30
N THR A 76 -1.13 13.33 35.30
CA THR A 76 -1.59 12.94 33.96
C THR A 76 -0.39 12.77 33.02
N SER A 77 -0.47 11.81 32.10
CA SER A 77 0.48 11.66 30.99
C SER A 77 -0.26 11.88 29.66
N ASP A 78 0.32 12.70 28.78
CA ASP A 78 -0.19 12.94 27.44
C ASP A 78 0.67 12.23 26.40
N VAL A 79 0.03 11.57 25.44
CA VAL A 79 0.68 10.95 24.28
C VAL A 79 0.11 11.58 23.02
N VAL A 80 0.98 12.22 22.23
CA VAL A 80 0.61 12.81 20.94
C VAL A 80 1.04 11.86 19.83
N LEU A 81 0.07 11.35 19.07
CA LEU A 81 0.31 10.58 17.86
C LEU A 81 0.07 11.48 16.66
N THR A 82 1.09 11.64 15.82
CA THR A 82 1.00 12.41 14.59
C THR A 82 1.38 11.52 13.42
N ASN A 83 0.66 11.62 12.31
CA ASN A 83 1.09 11.05 11.04
C ASN A 83 1.90 12.13 10.29
N PRO A 84 3.24 12.10 10.29
CA PRO A 84 4.05 13.09 9.60
C PRO A 84 4.12 12.87 8.08
N SER A 85 3.48 11.82 7.55
CA SER A 85 3.50 11.52 6.12
C SER A 85 2.45 12.32 5.34
N ALA A 86 2.66 12.49 4.03
CA ALA A 86 1.68 13.07 3.11
C ALA A 86 0.54 12.10 2.74
N SER A 87 0.57 10.86 3.23
CA SER A 87 -0.44 9.83 2.96
C SER A 87 -1.43 9.72 4.11
N ILE A 88 -2.67 9.30 3.82
CA ILE A 88 -3.66 9.00 4.86
C ILE A 88 -3.24 7.71 5.58
N ALA A 89 -3.03 7.80 6.88
CA ALA A 89 -2.89 6.63 7.74
C ALA A 89 -4.27 6.21 8.25
N THR A 90 -4.61 4.94 8.09
CA THR A 90 -5.81 4.33 8.67
C THR A 90 -5.39 3.27 9.69
N GLY A 91 -6.12 3.15 10.79
CA GLY A 91 -5.77 2.23 11.87
C GLY A 91 -6.57 2.49 13.14
N ALA A 92 -6.40 1.62 14.13
CA ALA A 92 -6.99 1.81 15.46
C ALA A 92 -5.90 2.15 16.47
N ILE A 93 -6.24 3.01 17.43
CA ILE A 93 -5.45 3.15 18.66
C ILE A 93 -6.01 2.15 19.66
N GLU A 94 -5.19 1.18 20.06
CA GLU A 94 -5.57 0.16 21.05
C GLU A 94 -4.80 0.39 22.35
N LEU A 95 -5.54 0.54 23.45
CA LEU A 95 -4.98 0.66 24.78
C LEU A 95 -5.10 -0.69 25.51
N PHE A 96 -4.02 -1.13 26.16
CA PHE A 96 -3.96 -2.38 26.92
C PHE A 96 -3.70 -2.10 28.40
N ASN A 97 -4.27 -2.93 29.27
CA ASN A 97 -3.95 -2.91 30.68
C ASN A 97 -2.58 -3.58 30.96
N ARG A 98 -2.12 -3.54 32.23
CA ARG A 98 -0.85 -4.17 32.65
C ARG A 98 -0.78 -5.67 32.34
N GLY A 99 -1.92 -6.37 32.26
CA GLY A 99 -2.02 -7.79 31.93
C GLY A 99 -2.07 -8.08 30.42
N GLY A 100 -1.87 -7.08 29.56
CA GLY A 100 -1.91 -7.24 28.10
C GLY A 100 -3.31 -7.43 27.54
N THR A 101 -4.37 -7.19 28.33
CA THR A 101 -5.76 -7.24 27.86
C THR A 101 -6.16 -5.88 27.31
N LYS A 102 -6.84 -5.88 26.16
CA LYS A 102 -7.33 -4.66 25.50
C LYS A 102 -8.41 -4.00 26.36
N TRP A 103 -8.23 -2.71 26.68
CA TRP A 103 -9.13 -1.93 27.52
C TRP A 103 -9.96 -0.92 26.72
N GLN A 104 -9.42 -0.35 25.63
CA GLN A 104 -10.14 0.61 24.79
C GLN A 104 -9.63 0.60 23.35
N VAL A 105 -10.52 0.89 22.40
CA VAL A 105 -10.21 1.01 20.98
C VAL A 105 -10.81 2.31 20.44
N PHE A 106 -9.98 3.12 19.79
CA PHE A 106 -10.40 4.31 19.05
C PHE A 106 -10.22 4.04 17.55
N LYS A 107 -11.23 4.37 16.75
CA LYS A 107 -11.26 4.18 15.29
C LYS A 107 -11.33 5.52 14.58
#